data_AF-A0A356ZXD0-F1
#
_entry.id   AF-A0A356ZXD0-F1
#
_cell.length_a   1.000
_cell.length_b   1.000
_cell.length_c   1.000
_cell.angle_alpha   90.00
_cell.angle_beta   90.00
_cell.angle_gamma   90.00
#
_symmetry.space_group_name_H-M   'P 1'
#
loop_
_entity.id
_entity.type
_entity.pdbx_description
1 polymer ?
#
loop_
_entity_poly.entity_id
_entity_poly.type
_entity_poly.pdbx_seq_one_letter_code
_entity_poly.pdbx_strand_id
1 'polypeptide(L)'
;MIHRREGFRARPEFQRRALELGIPIRVNAQLRAVEHGSPGLTAHIEESGKITSIRLSAVMVRIGMEPDIQPGLCSVPQSDVVPLWAHSRVRCLGDAVSPVAFRSIVSAYASGMAAAKELAMNFKCEA
;
A
#
# COMPACT_ATOMS: atom_id res chain seq x y z
N MET A 1 9.57 9.10 -11.30
CA MET A 1 9.19 7.81 -10.70
C MET A 1 10.37 6.85 -10.81
N ILE A 2 10.69 6.12 -9.74
CA ILE A 2 11.80 5.14 -9.70
C ILE A 2 11.19 3.77 -9.44
N HIS A 3 11.58 2.76 -10.21
CA HIS A 3 11.14 1.38 -10.02
C HIS A 3 12.29 0.39 -10.15
N ARG A 4 12.35 -0.57 -9.23
CA ARG A 4 13.45 -1.54 -9.13
C ARG A 4 13.44 -2.63 -10.21
N ARG A 5 12.34 -2.81 -10.93
CA ARG A 5 12.16 -3.81 -11.99
C ARG A 5 11.96 -3.13 -13.33
N GLU A 6 12.06 -3.90 -14.40
CA GLU A 6 11.81 -3.46 -15.77
C GLU A 6 10.33 -3.13 -16.01
N GLY A 7 9.41 -3.94 -15.44
CA GLY A 7 7.97 -3.79 -15.62
C GLY A 7 7.23 -3.42 -14.33
N PHE A 8 6.10 -2.73 -14.48
CA PHE A 8 5.22 -2.38 -13.37
C PHE A 8 4.19 -3.49 -13.11
N ARG A 9 3.87 -3.70 -11.82
CA ARG A 9 2.75 -4.55 -11.39
C ARG A 9 1.38 -3.85 -11.50
N ALA A 10 1.37 -2.54 -11.70
CA ALA A 10 0.13 -1.77 -11.81
C ALA A 10 -0.68 -2.22 -13.03
N ARG A 11 -2.01 -2.05 -13.00
CA ARG A 11 -2.86 -2.40 -14.15
C ARG A 11 -2.48 -1.59 -15.40
N PRO A 12 -2.62 -2.16 -16.62
CA PRO A 12 -2.20 -1.49 -17.86
C PRO A 12 -2.81 -0.10 -18.04
N GLU A 13 -4.07 0.12 -17.64
CA GLU A 13 -4.70 1.43 -17.74
C GLU A 13 -3.99 2.51 -16.92
N PHE A 14 -3.43 2.18 -15.75
CA PHE A 14 -2.68 3.12 -14.92
C PHE A 14 -1.28 3.35 -15.46
N GLN A 15 -0.64 2.32 -16.02
CA GLN A 15 0.67 2.46 -16.66
C GLN A 15 0.60 3.43 -17.84
N ARG A 16 -0.41 3.26 -18.71
CA ARG A 16 -0.65 4.17 -19.84
C ARG A 16 -0.86 5.61 -19.39
N ARG A 17 -1.73 5.83 -18.40
CA ARG A 17 -1.95 7.19 -17.86
C ARG A 17 -0.68 7.80 -17.27
N ALA A 18 0.17 7.00 -16.61
CA ALA A 18 1.43 7.49 -16.07
C ALA A 18 2.42 7.92 -17.18
N LEU A 19 2.44 7.19 -18.30
CA LEU A 19 3.24 7.54 -19.48
C LEU A 19 2.75 8.85 -20.13
N GLU A 20 1.43 9.04 -20.21
CA GLU A 20 0.80 10.26 -20.75
C GLU A 20 1.15 11.52 -19.94
N LEU A 21 1.50 11.40 -18.66
CA LEU A 21 1.89 12.53 -17.82
C LEU A 21 3.28 13.10 -18.17
N GLY A 22 4.07 12.41 -19.00
CA GLY A 22 5.41 12.88 -19.41
C GLY A 22 6.40 13.00 -18.24
N ILE A 23 6.13 12.36 -17.10
CA ILE A 23 7.04 12.37 -15.96
C ILE A 23 8.25 11.47 -16.23
N PRO A 24 9.46 11.82 -15.76
CA PRO A 24 10.61 10.94 -15.88
C PRO A 24 10.37 9.62 -15.13
N ILE A 25 10.48 8.49 -15.82
CA ILE A 25 10.35 7.14 -15.27
C ILE A 25 11.70 6.42 -15.43
N ARG A 26 12.27 5.96 -14.32
CA ARG A 26 13.51 5.17 -14.28
C ARG A 26 13.19 3.76 -13.80
N VAL A 27 13.35 2.78 -14.67
CA VAL A 27 13.16 1.34 -14.39
C VAL A 27 14.52 0.67 -14.15
N ASN A 28 14.54 -0.50 -13.51
CA ASN A 28 15.79 -1.14 -13.07
C ASN A 28 16.68 -0.21 -12.23
N ALA A 29 16.04 0.73 -11.51
CA ALA A 29 16.71 1.76 -10.73
C ALA A 29 16.32 1.65 -9.25
N GLN A 30 17.26 1.95 -8.36
CA GLN A 30 17.08 1.82 -6.91
C GLN A 30 17.50 3.10 -6.20
N LEU A 31 16.69 3.53 -5.23
CA LEU A 31 17.05 4.61 -4.33
C LEU A 31 18.00 4.05 -3.25
N ARG A 32 19.25 4.52 -3.23
CA ARG A 32 20.29 4.08 -2.28
C ARG A 32 20.27 4.85 -0.97
N ALA A 33 20.13 6.16 -1.07
CA ALA A 33 20.12 7.04 0.09
C ALA A 33 19.32 8.31 -0.21
N VAL A 34 18.78 8.91 0.85
CA VAL A 34 18.20 10.25 0.83
C VAL A 34 18.94 11.03 1.90
N GLU A 35 19.65 12.07 1.48
CA GLU A 35 20.39 12.96 2.38
C GLU A 35 19.64 14.26 2.52
N HIS A 36 19.62 14.80 3.73
CA HIS A 36 19.12 16.13 4.00
C HIS A 36 20.30 17.10 4.13
N GLY A 37 20.37 18.08 3.24
CA GLY A 37 21.37 19.15 3.28
C GLY A 37 20.71 20.51 3.18
N SER A 38 21.48 21.59 3.31
CA SER A 38 20.98 22.93 2.96
C SER A 38 21.15 23.13 1.45
N PRO A 39 20.10 23.41 0.64
CA PRO A 39 18.74 23.83 1.00
C PRO A 39 17.62 22.78 0.69
N GLY A 40 17.85 21.47 0.88
CA GLY A 40 16.81 20.46 0.65
C GLY A 40 17.28 19.01 0.69
N LEU A 41 16.53 18.12 0.03
CA LEU A 41 16.86 16.70 -0.04
C LEU A 41 17.66 16.39 -1.31
N THR A 42 18.61 15.47 -1.18
CA THR A 42 19.31 14.87 -2.30
C THR A 42 19.08 13.36 -2.27
N ALA A 43 18.52 12.82 -3.35
CA ALA A 43 18.35 11.38 -3.54
C ALA A 43 19.49 10.83 -4.39
N HIS A 44 20.08 9.73 -3.93
CA HIS A 44 21.10 8.98 -4.66
C HIS A 44 20.44 7.75 -5.30
N ILE A 45 20.44 7.70 -6.63
CA ILE A 45 19.75 6.69 -7.42
C ILE A 45 20.79 5.88 -8.18
N GLU A 46 20.79 4.57 -7.96
CA GLU A 46 21.59 3.64 -8.74
C GLU A 46 20.80 3.09 -9.93
N GLU A 47 21.38 3.16 -11.12
CA GLU A 47 20.85 2.65 -12.37
C GLU A 47 22.01 2.04 -13.16
N SER A 48 21.92 0.74 -13.48
CA SER A 48 22.98 -0.01 -14.19
C SER A 48 24.38 0.15 -13.56
N GLY A 49 24.47 0.13 -12.23
CA GLY A 49 25.72 0.27 -11.47
C GLY A 49 26.27 1.70 -11.39
N LYS A 50 25.61 2.69 -12.01
CA LYS A 50 25.97 4.11 -11.90
C LYS A 50 25.08 4.80 -10.88
N ILE A 51 25.68 5.56 -9.98
CA ILE A 51 24.96 6.37 -9.00
C ILE A 51 24.81 7.80 -9.54
N THR A 52 23.58 8.29 -9.53
CA THR A 52 23.24 9.67 -9.89
C THR A 52 22.55 10.35 -8.73
N SER A 53 22.88 11.61 -8.47
CA SER A 53 22.30 12.39 -7.39
C SER A 53 21.30 13.41 -7.96
N ILE A 54 20.11 13.49 -7.37
CA ILE A 54 19.05 14.40 -7.80
C ILE A 54 18.58 15.21 -6.58
N ARG A 55 18.57 16.54 -6.71
CA ARG A 55 17.95 17.43 -5.72
C ARG A 55 16.44 17.40 -5.85
N LEU A 56 15.75 17.33 -4.73
CA LEU A 56 14.30 17.25 -4.66
C LEU A 56 13.75 17.87 -3.37
N SER A 57 12.47 18.21 -3.39
CA SER A 57 11.79 18.79 -2.23
C SER A 57 11.14 17.73 -1.34
N ALA A 58 10.76 16.57 -1.91
CA ALA A 58 10.06 15.51 -1.19
C ALA A 58 10.28 14.13 -1.84
N VAL A 59 10.26 13.09 -1.00
CA VAL A 59 10.28 11.69 -1.43
C VAL A 59 8.96 11.04 -1.04
N MET A 60 8.27 10.43 -2.00
CA MET A 60 7.06 9.65 -1.76
C MET A 60 7.35 8.17 -2.00
N VAL A 61 7.33 7.36 -0.94
CA VAL A 61 7.55 5.91 -1.03
C VAL A 61 6.21 5.20 -1.19
N ARG A 62 6.03 4.49 -2.31
CA ARG A 62 4.79 3.77 -2.66
C ARG A 62 5.11 2.33 -3.08
N ILE A 63 5.43 1.48 -2.12
CA ILE A 63 5.84 0.07 -2.36
C ILE A 63 4.77 -0.96 -1.99
N GLY A 64 3.56 -0.51 -1.64
CA GLY A 64 2.53 -1.33 -1.03
C GLY A 64 2.52 -1.19 0.49
N MET A 65 1.54 -1.80 1.15
CA MET A 65 1.50 -1.95 2.60
C MET A 65 1.18 -3.40 2.90
N GLU A 66 1.95 -4.00 3.81
CA GLU A 66 1.67 -5.34 4.32
C GLU A 66 0.78 -5.18 5.57
N PRO A 67 -0.33 -5.93 5.67
CA PRO A 67 -1.13 -5.92 6.88
C PRO A 67 -0.34 -6.55 8.02
N ASP A 68 -0.26 -5.87 9.16
CA ASP A 68 0.35 -6.42 10.38
C ASP A 68 -0.63 -7.42 11.01
N ILE A 69 -0.41 -8.70 10.74
CA ILE A 69 -1.26 -9.80 11.21
C ILE A 69 -0.41 -10.68 12.12
N GLN A 70 -0.81 -10.80 13.37
CA GLN A 70 -0.17 -11.73 14.29
C GLN A 70 -0.24 -13.17 13.73
N PRO A 71 0.88 -13.92 13.72
CA PRO A 71 0.88 -15.30 13.29
C PRO A 71 -0.20 -16.13 14.00
N GLY A 72 -0.97 -16.91 13.23
CA GLY A 72 -2.04 -17.77 13.75
C GLY A 72 -3.44 -17.14 13.78
N LEU A 73 -3.58 -15.82 13.62
CA LEU A 73 -4.90 -15.17 13.51
C LEU A 73 -5.54 -15.34 12.13
N CYS A 74 -4.73 -15.47 11.08
CA CYS A 74 -5.18 -15.62 9.70
C CYS A 74 -4.22 -16.53 8.94
N SER A 75 -4.74 -17.37 8.02
CA SER A 75 -3.91 -17.97 6.97
C SER A 75 -3.27 -16.85 6.14
N VAL A 76 -2.00 -17.00 5.76
CA VAL A 76 -1.26 -16.00 4.96
C VAL A 76 -2.15 -15.46 3.84
N PRO A 77 -2.44 -14.15 3.81
CA PRO A 77 -3.33 -13.58 2.81
C PRO A 77 -2.82 -13.90 1.40
N GLN A 78 -3.67 -14.45 0.54
CA GLN A 78 -3.38 -14.55 -0.90
C GLN A 78 -3.51 -13.18 -1.61
N SER A 79 -3.90 -12.14 -0.86
CA SER A 79 -4.12 -10.78 -1.34
C SER A 79 -3.70 -9.76 -0.28
N ASP A 80 -3.65 -8.48 -0.63
CA ASP A 80 -3.33 -7.40 0.32
C ASP A 80 -4.39 -7.19 1.43
N VAL A 81 -5.48 -7.98 1.44
CA VAL A 81 -6.54 -7.93 2.45
C VAL A 81 -6.70 -9.25 3.20
N VAL A 82 -7.08 -9.13 4.47
CA VAL A 82 -7.46 -10.22 5.37
C VAL A 82 -8.83 -10.77 4.94
N PRO A 83 -8.96 -12.08 4.68
CA PRO A 83 -10.24 -12.70 4.38
C PRO A 83 -11.21 -12.55 5.57
N LEU A 84 -12.47 -12.24 5.26
CA LEU A 84 -13.54 -12.17 6.25
C LEU A 84 -14.04 -13.58 6.59
N TRP A 85 -14.16 -13.90 7.87
CA TRP A 85 -14.76 -15.15 8.35
C TRP A 85 -16.16 -14.90 8.91
N ALA A 86 -17.19 -15.24 8.14
CA ALA A 86 -18.58 -14.97 8.48
C ALA A 86 -18.97 -15.49 9.88
N HIS A 87 -18.47 -16.67 10.27
CA HIS A 87 -18.81 -17.36 11.52
C HIS A 87 -17.83 -17.14 12.68
N SER A 88 -16.77 -16.34 12.49
CA SER A 88 -15.84 -16.02 13.57
C SER A 88 -16.46 -15.02 14.55
N ARG A 89 -16.05 -15.03 15.83
CA ARG A 89 -16.34 -13.93 16.77
C ARG A 89 -15.38 -12.75 16.61
N VAL A 90 -14.32 -12.93 15.81
CA VAL A 90 -13.34 -11.90 15.51
C VAL A 90 -13.73 -11.18 14.22
N ARG A 91 -13.59 -9.85 14.21
CA ARG A 91 -13.77 -9.01 13.02
C ARG A 91 -12.52 -8.18 12.76
N CYS A 92 -12.13 -8.12 11.50
CA CYS A 92 -11.05 -7.26 11.02
C CYS A 92 -11.66 -6.02 10.38
N LEU A 93 -11.04 -4.86 10.59
CA LEU A 93 -11.56 -3.54 10.18
C LEU A 93 -10.46 -2.75 9.50
N GLY A 94 -10.84 -1.64 8.87
CA GLY A 94 -9.88 -0.69 8.32
C GLY A 94 -9.19 -1.18 7.06
N ASP A 95 -7.91 -0.81 6.93
CA ASP A 95 -7.08 -1.14 5.79
C ASP A 95 -6.83 -2.65 5.63
N ALA A 96 -6.95 -3.41 6.72
CA ALA A 96 -6.83 -4.87 6.71
C ALA A 96 -7.90 -5.53 5.84
N VAL A 97 -9.10 -4.95 5.73
CA VAL A 97 -10.22 -5.52 4.95
C VAL A 97 -10.57 -4.68 3.72
N SER A 98 -9.89 -3.55 3.53
CA SER A 98 -10.11 -2.63 2.41
C SER A 98 -9.05 -2.82 1.33
N PRO A 99 -9.44 -3.09 0.07
CA PRO A 99 -8.49 -3.16 -1.04
C PRO A 99 -7.71 -1.84 -1.18
N VAL A 100 -6.44 -1.91 -1.58
CA VAL A 100 -5.50 -0.77 -1.59
C VAL A 100 -6.05 0.49 -2.24
N ALA A 101 -6.79 0.37 -3.36
CA ALA A 101 -7.35 1.51 -4.07
C ALA A 101 -8.44 2.27 -3.28
N PHE A 102 -9.06 1.63 -2.28
CA PHE A 102 -10.17 2.17 -1.50
C PHE A 102 -9.79 2.48 -0.05
N ARG A 103 -8.53 2.27 0.34
CA ARG A 103 -8.03 2.57 1.69
C ARG A 103 -8.13 4.06 1.97
N SER A 104 -8.96 4.40 2.95
CA SER A 104 -9.20 5.76 3.39
C SER A 104 -9.73 5.77 4.82
N ILE A 105 -9.65 6.92 5.48
CA ILE A 105 -10.26 7.09 6.82
C ILE A 105 -11.76 6.79 6.76
N VAL A 106 -12.44 7.20 5.69
CA VAL A 106 -13.88 6.99 5.51
C VAL A 106 -14.22 5.50 5.37
N SER A 107 -13.48 4.77 4.53
CA SER A 107 -13.70 3.32 4.36
C SER A 107 -13.41 2.55 5.65
N ALA A 108 -12.37 2.97 6.39
CA ALA A 108 -12.03 2.37 7.66
C ALA A 108 -13.15 2.59 8.69
N TYR A 109 -13.67 3.81 8.79
CA TYR A 109 -14.80 4.13 9.66
C TYR A 109 -16.05 3.32 9.31
N ALA A 110 -16.41 3.27 8.02
CA ALA A 110 -17.56 2.50 7.55
C ALA A 110 -17.42 1.00 7.86
N SER A 111 -16.23 0.43 7.70
CA SER A 111 -15.97 -0.97 8.05
C SER A 111 -16.17 -1.26 9.54
N GLY A 112 -15.78 -0.31 10.41
CA GLY A 112 -16.03 -0.38 11.85
C GLY A 112 -17.51 -0.42 12.20
N MET A 113 -18.30 0.46 11.58
CA MET A 113 -19.75 0.48 11.77
C MET A 113 -20.42 -0.83 11.29
N ALA A 114 -19.97 -1.35 10.14
CA ALA A 114 -20.49 -2.59 9.59
C ALA A 114 -20.25 -3.78 10.55
N ALA A 115 -19.02 -3.94 11.03
CA ALA A 115 -18.69 -5.02 11.96
C ALA A 115 -19.41 -4.89 13.31
N ALA A 116 -19.54 -3.67 13.84
CA ALA A 116 -20.30 -3.43 15.07
C ALA A 116 -21.77 -3.83 14.90
N LYS A 117 -22.37 -3.48 13.75
CA LYS A 117 -23.75 -3.88 13.42
C LYS A 117 -23.87 -5.40 13.27
N GLU A 118 -22.95 -6.05 12.57
CA GLU A 118 -22.95 -7.51 12.43
C GLU A 118 -22.86 -8.21 13.78
N LEU A 119 -21.95 -7.79 14.66
CA LEU A 119 -21.82 -8.35 16.00
C LEU A 119 -23.11 -8.12 16.79
N ALA A 120 -23.66 -6.90 16.80
CA ALA A 120 -24.88 -6.60 17.53
C ALA A 120 -26.12 -7.38 17.04
N MET A 121 -26.20 -7.68 15.74
CA MET A 121 -27.28 -8.49 15.16
C MET A 121 -27.09 -9.98 15.43
N ASN A 122 -25.86 -10.48 15.32
CA ASN A 122 -25.56 -11.90 15.50
C ASN A 122 -25.52 -12.33 16.98
N PHE A 123 -25.22 -11.42 17.91
CA PHE A 123 -25.34 -11.67 19.35
C PHE A 123 -26.78 -11.97 19.80
N LYS A 124 -27.80 -11.59 19.01
CA LYS A 124 -29.20 -11.85 19.34
C LYS A 124 -29.72 -13.23 18.91
N CYS A 125 -28.90 -14.02 18.21
CA CYS A 125 -29.29 -15.34 17.70
C CYS A 125 -28.74 -16.52 18.53
N GLU A 126 -27.95 -16.28 19.58
CA GLU A 126 -27.46 -17.30 20.52
C GLU A 126 -28.09 -17.11 21.92
N ALA A 127 -29.42 -17.17 22.01
CA ALA A 127 -30.17 -17.24 23.28
C ALA A 127 -30.99 -18.53 23.34
#